data_AF-A0A973TC75-F1
#
_entry.id   AF-A0A973TC75-F1
#
_cell.length_a   1.000
_cell.length_b   1.000
_cell.length_c   1.000
_cell.angle_alpha   90.00
_cell.angle_beta   90.00
_cell.angle_gamma   90.00
#
_symmetry.space_group_name_H-M   'P 1'
#
loop_
_entity.id
_entity.type
_entity.pdbx_description
1 polymer ?
#
loop_
_entity_poly.entity_id
_entity_poly.type
_entity_poly.pdbx_seq_one_letter_code
_entity_poly.pdbx_strand_id
1 'polypeptide(L)' 'AWHVIDPTGLAPRGSMLRITAGRDSSDTAFLSTVGGSLTLNQLRVTAAVNGDLPEEDPARLVQLG' A
#
# COMPACT_ATOMS: atom_id res chain seq x y z
N ALA A 1 -8.72 4.78 -16.80
CA ALA A 1 -8.89 4.49 -15.36
C ALA A 1 -7.58 3.90 -14.83
N TRP A 2 -7.21 4.20 -13.57
CA TRP A 2 -6.08 3.57 -12.89
C TRP A 2 -6.52 2.26 -12.23
N HIS A 3 -5.68 1.23 -12.28
CA HIS A 3 -5.97 -0.08 -11.68
C HIS A 3 -4.83 -0.51 -10.76
N VAL A 4 -5.18 -1.19 -9.66
CA VAL A 4 -4.19 -1.72 -8.70
C VAL A 4 -3.68 -3.09 -9.12
N ILE A 5 -2.37 -3.27 -9.03
CA ILE A 5 -1.67 -4.53 -9.24
C ILE A 5 -0.96 -4.87 -7.94
N ASP A 6 -1.25 -6.05 -7.39
CA ASP A 6 -0.54 -6.59 -6.22
C ASP A 6 0.07 -7.96 -6.60
N PRO A 7 1.36 -8.01 -6.96
CA PRO A 7 2.04 -9.27 -7.26
C PRO A 7 2.26 -10.16 -6.04
N THR A 8 2.13 -9.61 -4.82
CA THR A 8 2.34 -10.38 -3.59
C THR A 8 1.14 -11.27 -3.27
N GLY A 9 -0.06 -10.84 -3.64
CA GLY A 9 -1.32 -11.55 -3.35
C GLY A 9 -1.59 -11.71 -1.85
N LEU A 10 -0.97 -10.89 -1.00
CA LEU A 10 -1.05 -11.04 0.47
C LEU A 10 -2.28 -10.36 1.07
N ALA A 11 -2.96 -9.49 0.32
CA ALA A 11 -4.18 -8.83 0.77
C ALA A 11 -5.18 -8.65 -0.38
N PRO A 12 -6.50 -8.75 -0.11
CA PRO A 12 -7.51 -8.43 -1.10
C PRO A 12 -7.42 -6.97 -1.55
N ARG A 13 -7.23 -6.73 -2.85
CA ARG A 13 -7.03 -5.39 -3.43
C ARG A 13 -8.21 -4.47 -3.17
N GLY A 14 -9.42 -5.01 -3.07
CA GLY A 14 -10.62 -4.26 -2.70
C GLY A 14 -10.62 -3.69 -1.27
N SER A 15 -9.73 -4.17 -0.40
CA SER A 15 -9.58 -3.69 0.99
C SER A 15 -8.38 -2.76 1.20
N MET A 16 -7.55 -2.54 0.17
CA MET A 16 -6.36 -1.69 0.29
C MET A 16 -6.74 -0.20 0.39
N LEU A 17 -6.04 0.52 1.25
CA LEU A 17 -6.14 1.98 1.36
C LEU A 17 -4.94 2.63 0.67
N ARG A 18 -5.20 3.50 -0.31
CA ARG A 18 -4.13 4.29 -0.95
C ARG A 18 -3.64 5.38 0.00
N ILE A 19 -2.37 5.33 0.38
CA ILE A 19 -1.69 6.41 1.12
C ILE A 19 -1.15 7.47 0.14
N THR A 20 -0.46 7.02 -0.91
CA THR A 20 0.14 7.86 -1.94
C THR A 20 0.28 7.06 -3.24
N ALA A 21 0.48 7.75 -4.36
CA ALA A 21 0.87 7.17 -5.64
C ALA A 21 1.91 8.10 -6.28
N GLY A 22 2.96 7.52 -6.85
CA GLY A 22 4.06 8.24 -7.45
C GLY A 22 4.73 7.42 -8.53
N ARG A 23 5.75 7.98 -9.19
CA ARG A 23 6.48 7.28 -10.25
C ARG A 23 7.22 6.07 -9.70
N ASP A 24 7.76 6.20 -8.49
CA ASP A 24 8.54 5.18 -7.80
C ASP A 24 8.50 5.37 -6.27
N SER A 25 9.40 4.68 -5.57
CA SER A 25 9.50 4.71 -4.11
C SER A 25 9.99 6.04 -3.55
N SER A 26 10.67 6.89 -4.33
CA SER A 26 11.13 8.21 -3.86
C SER A 26 9.94 9.15 -3.69
N ASP A 27 8.95 9.07 -4.57
CA ASP A 27 7.71 9.86 -4.50
C ASP A 27 6.75 9.35 -3.41
N THR A 28 6.96 8.11 -2.96
CA THR A 28 6.06 7.40 -2.03
C THR A 28 6.75 6.97 -0.74
N ALA A 29 7.92 7.51 -0.45
CA ALA A 29 8.70 7.17 0.73
C ALA A 29 7.92 7.52 2.01
N PHE A 30 7.85 6.56 2.94
CA PHE A 30 7.33 6.82 4.29
C PHE A 30 8.20 7.83 5.06
N LEU A 31 9.52 7.79 4.85
CA LEU A 31 10.51 8.57 5.59
C LEU A 31 11.72 8.84 4.70
N SER A 32 12.13 10.11 4.63
CA SER A 32 13.31 10.58 3.91
C SER A 32 14.25 11.33 4.86
N THR A 33 15.56 11.19 4.66
CA THR A 33 16.57 11.98 5.38
C THR A 33 17.46 12.71 4.38
N VAL A 34 17.84 13.95 4.67
CA VAL A 34 18.68 14.78 3.80
C VAL A 34 19.80 15.38 4.64
N GLY A 35 21.05 15.15 4.23
CA GLY A 35 22.22 15.77 4.86
C GLY A 35 22.56 15.27 6.27
N GLY A 36 22.01 14.13 6.70
CA GLY A 36 22.24 13.57 8.03
C GLY A 36 22.07 12.06 8.09
N SER A 37 22.24 11.50 9.29
CA SER A 37 21.98 10.09 9.59
C SER A 37 20.76 9.97 10.49
N LEU A 38 19.97 8.92 10.27
CA LEU A 38 18.77 8.61 11.04
C LEU A 38 18.75 7.11 11.36
N THR A 39 18.43 6.77 12.60
CA THR A 39 18.12 5.39 13.00
C THR A 39 16.63 5.29 13.33
N LEU A 40 15.90 4.43 12.62
CA LEU A 40 14.51 4.11 12.91
C LEU A 40 14.44 2.91 13.86
N ASN A 41 14.19 3.16 15.14
CA ASN A 41 14.19 2.11 16.15
C ASN A 41 12.92 1.24 16.15
N GLN A 42 11.78 1.78 15.73
CA GLN A 42 10.52 1.04 15.69
C GLN A 42 9.58 1.62 14.62
N LEU A 43 8.90 0.73 13.89
CA LEU A 43 7.76 1.04 13.04
C LEU A 43 6.60 0.12 13.42
N ARG A 44 5.39 0.68 13.57
CA ARG A 44 4.17 -0.08 13.79
C ARG A 44 3.09 0.43 12.84
N VAL A 45 2.52 -0.47 12.06
CA VAL A 45 1.43 -0.18 11.10
C VAL A 45 0.31 -1.17 11.38
N THR A 46 -0.92 -0.65 11.43
CA THR A 46 -2.14 -1.46 11.62
C THR A 46 -3.15 -1.07 10.53
N ALA A 47 -3.84 -2.06 9.99
CA ALA A 47 -5.00 -1.89 9.14
C ALA A 47 -6.11 -2.84 9.64
N ALA A 48 -7.35 -2.37 9.64
CA ALA A 48 -8.50 -3.14 10.10
C ALA A 48 -9.68 -2.91 9.15
N VAL A 49 -10.50 -3.95 8.98
CA VAL A 49 -11.79 -3.89 8.28
C VAL A 49 -12.91 -4.16 9.26
N ASN A 50 -14.10 -3.65 8.97
CA ASN A 50 -15.30 -4.05 9.69
C ASN A 50 -15.81 -5.36 9.10
N GLY A 51 -15.87 -6.41 9.91
CA GLY A 51 -16.28 -7.75 9.44
C GLY A 51 -15.16 -8.48 8.71
N ASP A 52 -15.51 -9.19 7.65
CA ASP A 52 -14.59 -10.05 6.91
C ASP A 52 -13.89 -9.30 5.77
N LEU A 53 -12.71 -9.80 5.39
CA LEU A 53 -12.02 -9.34 4.18
C LEU A 53 -12.82 -9.74 2.92
N PRO A 54 -12.84 -8.90 1.88
CA PRO A 54 -13.51 -9.26 0.63
C PRO A 54 -12.77 -10.40 -0.07
N GLU A 55 -13.51 -11.17 -0.88
CA GLU A 55 -12.92 -12.18 -1.76
C GLU A 55 -12.00 -11.54 -2.80
N GLU A 56 -10.85 -12.16 -3.04
CA GLU A 56 -9.84 -11.70 -4.00
C GLU A 56 -9.85 -12.56 -5.27
N ASP A 57 -10.04 -11.92 -6.42
CA ASP A 57 -9.83 -12.51 -7.75
C ASP A 57 -8.63 -11.83 -8.42
N PRO A 58 -7.46 -12.50 -8.50
CA PRO A 58 -6.25 -11.95 -9.11
C PRO A 58 -6.42 -11.51 -10.58
N ALA A 59 -7.34 -12.14 -11.33
CA ALA A 59 -7.58 -11.83 -12.74
C ALA A 59 -8.48 -10.61 -12.95
N ARG A 60 -9.25 -10.21 -11.93
CA ARG A 60 -10.15 -9.07 -11.99
C ARG A 60 -9.37 -7.75 -11.92
N LEU A 61 -9.76 -6.81 -12.76
CA LEU A 61 -9.32 -5.42 -12.66
C LEU A 61 -10.02 -4.72 -11.49
N VAL A 62 -9.24 -4.16 -10.58
CA VAL A 62 -9.72 -3.35 -9.46
C VAL A 62 -9.33 -1.90 -9.71
N GLN A 63 -10.30 -1.02 -9.86
CA GLN A 63 -10.06 0.40 -10.11
C GLN A 63 -9.53 1.07 -8.84
N LEU A 64 -8.45 1.83 -8.99
CA LEU A 64 -7.86 2.61 -7.93
C LEU A 64 -8.68 3.92 -7.78
N GLY A 65 -9.31 4.11 -6.61
CA GLY A 65 -10.22 5.23 -6.31
C GLY A 65 -9.57 6.61 -6.28
#